data_AF-A0A9D9CI48-F1
#
_entry.id   AF-A0A9D9CI48-F1
#
_cell.length_a   1.000
_cell.length_b   1.000
_cell.length_c   1.000
_cell.angle_alpha   90.00
_cell.angle_beta   90.00
_cell.angle_gamma   90.00
#
_symmetry.space_group_name_H-M   'P 1'
#
loop_
_entity.id
_entity.type
_entity.pdbx_description
1 polymer ?
#
loop_
_entity_poly.entity_id
_entity_poly.type
_entity_poly.pdbx_seq_one_letter_code
_entity_poly.pdbx_strand_id
1 'polypeptide(L)'
;MNRFFFYIVTMLCLFLLSACGGKKKQASYIDLDADIPCTGQIEVPYREAGGVKFVHVKVNGVGWDMIFDTGCSGTLLSLSEARYLAEKGLLVENDILGFAHSQIADGSIVENMVVNLRKVSIIANDGETIDCYNVRATVSNNIEAPMLLGNEVLDEVAYDYTIDNARKVISFNVK
;
A
#
# COMPACT_ATOMS: atom_id res chain seq x y z
N MET A 1 46.19 -11.24 -40.60
CA MET A 1 45.34 -11.49 -39.42
C MET A 1 44.53 -12.75 -39.66
N ASN A 2 44.84 -13.81 -38.90
CA ASN A 2 44.51 -15.19 -39.26
C ASN A 2 43.00 -15.45 -39.32
N ARG A 3 42.51 -15.85 -40.50
CA ARG A 3 41.13 -16.32 -40.72
C ARG A 3 40.76 -17.45 -39.74
N PHE A 4 41.76 -18.23 -39.30
CA PHE A 4 41.62 -19.26 -38.27
C PHE A 4 41.23 -18.72 -36.90
N PHE A 5 41.75 -17.54 -36.50
CA PHE A 5 41.38 -16.88 -35.25
C PHE A 5 39.93 -16.37 -35.31
N PHE A 6 39.48 -15.88 -36.47
CA PHE A 6 38.10 -15.46 -36.68
C PHE A 6 37.11 -16.63 -36.62
N TYR A 7 37.49 -17.82 -37.10
CA TYR A 7 36.67 -19.03 -37.00
C TYR A 7 36.58 -19.57 -35.57
N ILE A 8 37.66 -19.48 -34.78
CA ILE A 8 37.64 -19.89 -33.37
C ILE A 8 36.75 -18.96 -32.53
N VAL A 9 36.82 -17.65 -32.76
CA VAL A 9 35.98 -16.67 -32.05
C VAL A 9 34.50 -16.79 -32.45
N THR A 10 34.20 -17.07 -33.72
CA THR A 10 32.80 -17.29 -34.16
C THR A 10 32.22 -18.62 -33.70
N MET A 11 33.01 -19.71 -33.62
CA MET A 11 32.55 -20.99 -33.03
C MET A 11 32.29 -20.89 -31.52
N LEU A 12 33.09 -20.11 -30.78
CA LEU A 12 32.91 -19.94 -29.33
C LEU A 12 31.64 -19.13 -28.97
N CYS A 13 31.22 -18.20 -29.85
CA CYS A 13 29.97 -17.46 -29.69
C CYS A 13 28.70 -18.28 -29.96
N LEU A 14 28.77 -19.36 -30.76
CA LEU A 14 27.59 -20.20 -31.04
C LEU A 14 27.22 -21.16 -29.89
N PHE A 15 28.13 -21.43 -28.95
CA PHE A 15 27.88 -22.39 -27.86
C PHE A 15 27.26 -21.78 -26.58
N LEU A 16 27.06 -20.45 -26.53
CA LEU A 16 26.44 -19.77 -25.37
C LEU A 16 24.93 -19.53 -25.50
N LEU A 17 24.27 -20.02 -26.57
CA LEU A 17 22.81 -19.90 -26.75
C LEU A 17 22.04 -21.18 -26.39
N SER A 18 22.57 -21.99 -25.47
CA SER A 18 21.81 -23.06 -24.83
C SER A 18 20.92 -22.49 -23.73
N ALA A 19 19.85 -21.80 -24.13
CA ALA A 19 18.78 -21.41 -23.22
C ALA A 19 17.99 -22.67 -22.77
N CYS A 20 18.00 -22.96 -21.47
CA CYS A 20 17.11 -23.95 -20.87
C CYS A 20 15.64 -23.56 -21.12
N GLY A 21 15.01 -24.21 -22.09
CA GLY A 21 13.57 -24.20 -22.30
C GLY A 21 12.86 -24.99 -21.19
N GLY A 22 12.83 -24.44 -19.98
CA GLY A 22 11.89 -24.86 -18.95
C GLY A 22 10.49 -24.42 -19.38
N LYS A 23 9.56 -25.37 -19.56
CA LYS A 23 8.14 -25.06 -19.73
C LYS A 23 7.68 -24.28 -18.51
N LYS A 24 7.59 -22.95 -18.61
CA LYS A 24 6.83 -22.15 -17.65
C LYS A 24 5.39 -22.63 -17.77
N LYS A 25 4.87 -23.26 -16.72
CA LYS A 25 3.43 -23.45 -16.59
C LYS A 25 2.83 -22.06 -16.64
N GLN A 26 2.13 -21.74 -17.73
CA GLN A 26 1.26 -20.59 -17.77
C GLN A 26 0.26 -20.81 -16.65
N ALA A 27 0.35 -20.00 -15.60
CA ALA A 27 -0.74 -19.90 -14.63
C ALA A 27 -1.95 -19.43 -15.45
N SER A 28 -2.88 -20.35 -15.69
CA SER A 28 -4.19 -20.01 -16.20
C SER A 28 -4.84 -19.14 -15.14
N TYR A 29 -5.09 -17.88 -15.47
CA TYR A 29 -6.08 -17.11 -14.74
C TYR A 29 -7.40 -17.86 -14.94
N ILE A 30 -7.90 -18.44 -13.85
CA ILE A 30 -9.30 -18.83 -13.82
C ILE A 30 -10.02 -17.49 -13.80
N ASP A 31 -10.77 -17.16 -14.85
CA ASP A 31 -11.84 -16.17 -14.75
C ASP A 31 -12.83 -16.74 -13.73
N LEU A 32 -12.60 -16.39 -12.47
CA LEU A 32 -13.58 -16.52 -11.42
C LEU A 32 -14.55 -15.35 -11.60
N ASP A 33 -15.40 -15.45 -12.63
CA ASP A 33 -16.78 -14.96 -12.55
C ASP A 33 -17.57 -15.85 -11.55
N ALA A 34 -16.94 -16.22 -10.45
CA ALA A 34 -17.64 -16.68 -9.29
C ALA A 34 -18.14 -15.39 -8.64
N ASP A 35 -19.46 -15.18 -8.70
CA ASP A 35 -20.16 -14.35 -7.74
C ASP A 35 -19.68 -14.75 -6.35
N ILE A 36 -18.64 -14.08 -5.85
CA ILE A 36 -18.30 -14.07 -4.44
C ILE A 36 -19.57 -13.49 -3.81
N PRO A 37 -20.29 -14.24 -2.97
CA PRO A 37 -21.49 -13.71 -2.35
C PRO A 37 -21.08 -12.44 -1.63
N CYS A 38 -21.54 -11.27 -2.12
CA CYS A 38 -21.14 -9.98 -1.60
C CYS A 38 -21.57 -9.89 -0.13
N THR A 39 -20.65 -10.21 0.77
CA THR A 39 -20.72 -9.80 2.15
C THR A 39 -20.39 -8.30 2.16
N GLY A 40 -21.43 -7.47 1.99
CA GLY A 40 -21.41 -6.01 2.12
C GLY A 40 -20.41 -5.27 1.22
N GLN A 41 -20.83 -4.85 0.03
CA GLN A 41 -20.08 -3.82 -0.68
C GLN A 41 -20.26 -2.47 0.05
N ILE A 42 -19.16 -1.82 0.41
CA ILE A 42 -19.17 -0.53 1.10
C ILE A 42 -18.55 0.54 0.19
N GLU A 43 -19.28 1.64 -0.01
CA GLU A 43 -18.79 2.77 -0.81
C GLU A 43 -18.20 3.86 0.07
N VAL A 44 -16.94 4.19 -0.21
CA VAL A 44 -16.20 5.26 0.47
C VAL A 44 -16.07 6.45 -0.48
N PRO A 45 -16.64 7.62 -0.16
CA PRO A 45 -16.45 8.81 -0.96
C PRO A 45 -15.01 9.33 -0.82
N TYR A 46 -14.47 9.92 -1.88
CA TYR A 46 -13.18 10.58 -1.83
C TYR A 46 -13.22 11.98 -2.43
N ARG A 47 -12.34 12.85 -1.92
CA ARG A 47 -12.04 14.15 -2.52
C ARG A 47 -10.77 14.04 -3.35
N GLU A 48 -10.75 14.65 -4.52
CA GLU A 48 -9.55 14.71 -5.36
C GLU A 48 -8.92 16.10 -5.28
N ALA A 49 -7.62 16.17 -5.03
CA ALA A 49 -6.85 17.41 -5.09
C ALA A 49 -5.38 17.10 -5.37
N GLY A 50 -4.71 17.90 -6.20
CA GLY A 50 -3.28 17.72 -6.50
C GLY A 50 -2.93 16.39 -7.16
N GLY A 51 -3.89 15.74 -7.84
CA GLY A 51 -3.69 14.45 -8.51
C GLY A 51 -3.79 13.23 -7.60
N VAL A 52 -4.15 13.41 -6.32
CA VAL A 52 -4.33 12.32 -5.36
C VAL A 52 -5.76 12.27 -4.82
N LYS A 53 -6.16 11.12 -4.28
CA LYS A 53 -7.48 10.84 -3.72
C LYS A 53 -7.40 10.81 -2.20
N PHE A 54 -8.18 11.67 -1.54
CA PHE A 54 -8.28 11.75 -0.09
C PHE A 54 -9.55 11.07 0.39
N VAL A 55 -9.41 10.15 1.34
CA VAL A 55 -10.52 9.51 2.06
C VAL A 55 -10.52 9.96 3.51
N HIS A 56 -11.70 10.07 4.12
CA HIS A 56 -11.81 10.42 5.53
C HIS A 56 -11.58 9.17 6.39
N VAL A 57 -10.63 9.25 7.31
CA VAL A 57 -10.19 8.13 8.14
C VAL A 57 -10.10 8.57 9.59
N LYS A 58 -10.55 7.73 10.53
CA LYS A 58 -10.26 7.92 11.95
C LYS A 58 -9.08 7.06 12.38
N VAL A 59 -8.03 7.67 12.90
CA VAL A 59 -6.91 6.96 13.55
C VAL A 59 -7.03 7.13 15.06
N ASN A 60 -7.16 6.01 15.78
CA ASN A 60 -7.43 5.98 17.22
C ASN A 60 -8.56 6.97 17.65
N GLY A 61 -9.59 7.09 16.81
CA GLY A 61 -10.79 7.90 17.07
C GLY A 61 -10.73 9.36 16.62
N VAL A 62 -9.57 9.87 16.17
CA VAL A 62 -9.44 11.23 15.64
C VAL A 62 -9.51 11.19 14.11
N GLY A 63 -10.24 12.11 13.48
CA GLY A 63 -10.46 12.13 12.03
C GLY A 63 -9.41 12.93 11.26
N TRP A 64 -8.95 12.37 10.14
CA TRP A 64 -8.06 13.01 9.15
C TRP A 64 -8.49 12.67 7.73
N ASP A 65 -8.10 13.53 6.79
CA ASP A 65 -8.07 13.18 5.37
C ASP A 65 -6.72 12.49 5.08
N MET A 66 -6.77 11.24 4.64
CA MET A 66 -5.57 10.47 4.26
C MET A 66 -5.57 10.21 2.76
N ILE A 67 -4.39 10.21 2.15
CA ILE A 67 -4.25 9.83 0.74
C ILE A 67 -4.46 8.32 0.64
N PHE A 68 -5.40 7.90 -0.19
CA PHE A 68 -5.52 6.51 -0.60
C PHE A 68 -4.36 6.17 -1.54
N ASP A 69 -3.40 5.38 -1.06
CA ASP A 69 -2.11 5.17 -1.73
C ASP A 69 -1.78 3.69 -1.93
N THR A 70 -2.13 3.16 -3.10
CA THR A 70 -1.80 1.77 -3.50
C THR A 70 -0.31 1.56 -3.76
N GLY A 71 0.47 2.64 -3.87
CA GLY A 71 1.92 2.61 -4.04
C GLY A 71 2.69 2.56 -2.71
N CYS A 72 2.02 2.73 -1.58
CA CYS A 72 2.64 2.64 -0.26
C CYS A 72 2.41 1.27 0.36
N SER A 73 3.48 0.62 0.83
CA SER A 73 3.36 -0.69 1.48
C SER A 73 2.64 -0.62 2.83
N GLY A 74 2.70 0.49 3.54
CA GLY A 74 2.14 0.65 4.89
C GLY A 74 1.45 1.98 5.10
N THR A 75 0.79 2.11 6.25
CA THR A 75 0.20 3.39 6.67
C THR A 75 1.31 4.33 7.14
N LEU A 76 1.30 5.59 6.68
CA LEU A 76 2.26 6.62 7.06
C LEU A 76 1.56 7.75 7.83
N LEU A 77 2.12 8.10 8.98
CA LEU A 77 1.78 9.31 9.71
C LEU A 77 2.85 10.37 9.50
N SER A 78 2.46 11.64 9.50
CA SER A 78 3.41 12.73 9.72
C SER A 78 3.87 12.76 11.18
N LEU A 79 4.96 13.49 11.43
CA LEU A 79 5.40 13.75 12.79
C LEU A 79 4.40 14.62 13.58
N SER A 80 3.67 15.56 12.95
CA SER A 80 2.68 16.39 13.65
C SER A 80 1.49 15.58 14.12
N GLU A 81 0.95 14.70 13.28
CA GLU A 81 -0.21 13.88 13.63
C GLU A 81 0.13 12.83 14.69
N ALA A 82 1.31 12.21 14.61
CA ALA A 82 1.78 11.29 15.65
C ALA A 82 1.97 12.01 17.01
N ARG A 83 2.52 13.23 17.01
CA ARG A 83 2.62 14.06 18.22
C ARG A 83 1.26 14.42 18.78
N TYR A 84 0.32 14.83 17.92
CA TYR A 84 -1.04 15.14 18.33
C TYR A 84 -1.71 13.95 19.01
N LEU A 85 -1.59 12.75 18.43
CA LEU A 85 -2.09 11.51 19.06
C LEU A 85 -1.46 11.26 20.43
N ALA A 86 -0.15 11.46 20.56
CA ALA A 86 0.56 11.29 21.83
C ALA A 86 0.10 12.30 22.89
N GLU A 87 -0.06 13.57 22.53
CA GLU A 87 -0.58 14.63 23.42
C GLU A 87 -2.00 14.35 23.91
N LYS A 88 -2.81 13.64 23.11
CA LYS A 88 -4.16 13.19 23.49
C LYS A 88 -4.17 11.88 24.26
N GLY A 89 -3.02 11.24 24.49
CA GLY A 89 -2.92 9.93 25.11
C GLY A 89 -3.48 8.79 24.24
N LEU A 90 -3.61 9.04 22.93
CA LEU A 90 -4.14 8.10 21.95
C LEU A 90 -3.04 7.30 21.24
N LEU A 91 -1.78 7.67 21.42
CA LEU A 91 -0.60 6.92 21.03
C LEU A 91 0.38 6.98 22.21
N VAL A 92 0.58 5.85 22.89
CA VAL A 92 1.41 5.80 24.12
C VAL A 92 2.72 5.05 23.88
N GLU A 93 3.63 5.08 24.85
CA GLU A 93 4.95 4.45 24.74
C GLU A 93 4.89 2.97 24.37
N ASN A 94 3.93 2.21 24.92
CA ASN A 94 3.73 0.80 24.58
C ASN A 94 3.28 0.55 23.13
N ASP A 95 2.78 1.57 22.43
CA ASP A 95 2.42 1.47 21.03
C ASP A 95 3.65 1.69 20.11
N ILE A 96 4.82 2.09 20.64
CA ILE A 96 6.05 2.26 19.86
C ILE A 96 6.72 0.90 19.65
N LEU A 97 6.87 0.49 18.39
CA LEU A 97 7.40 -0.82 17.99
C LEU A 97 8.87 -0.79 17.58
N GLY A 98 9.51 0.39 17.62
CA GLY A 98 10.91 0.60 17.26
C GLY A 98 11.07 1.40 15.96
N PHE A 99 12.05 1.01 15.15
CA PHE A 99 12.39 1.68 13.89
C PHE A 99 12.49 0.67 12.75
N ALA A 100 12.17 1.10 11.54
CA ALA A 100 12.33 0.32 10.32
C ALA A 100 12.86 1.18 9.17
N HIS A 101 13.60 0.54 8.28
CA HIS A 101 14.08 1.16 7.06
C HIS A 101 13.03 0.98 5.95
N SER A 102 12.78 2.02 5.17
CA SER A 102 11.90 1.99 4.01
C SER A 102 12.59 2.60 2.82
N GLN A 103 12.44 1.98 1.65
CA GLN A 103 12.83 2.60 0.39
C GLN A 103 11.66 3.46 -0.11
N ILE A 104 11.93 4.73 -0.38
CA ILE A 104 10.91 5.65 -0.91
C ILE A 104 11.01 5.77 -2.45
N ALA A 105 10.10 6.56 -3.04
CA ALA A 105 9.91 6.61 -4.49
C ALA A 105 11.15 7.06 -5.30
N ASP A 106 12.05 7.84 -4.69
CA ASP A 106 13.31 8.25 -5.32
C ASP A 106 14.43 7.20 -5.21
N GLY A 107 14.14 6.06 -4.56
CA GLY A 107 15.06 4.95 -4.34
C GLY A 107 15.93 5.08 -3.09
N SER A 108 15.89 6.21 -2.38
CA SER A 108 16.62 6.39 -1.13
C SER A 108 16.04 5.54 0.00
N ILE A 109 16.90 5.18 0.96
CA ILE A 109 16.52 4.45 2.16
C ILE A 109 16.43 5.44 3.31
N VAL A 110 15.29 5.44 3.99
CA VAL A 110 15.02 6.27 5.17
C VAL A 110 14.69 5.38 6.36
N GLU A 111 15.13 5.77 7.55
CA GLU A 111 14.73 5.14 8.81
C GLU A 111 13.56 5.92 9.41
N ASN A 112 12.47 5.22 9.71
CA ASN A 112 11.27 5.78 10.31
C ASN A 112 10.90 5.02 11.58
N MET A 113 10.32 5.74 12.55
CA MET A 113 9.70 5.10 13.72
C MET A 113 8.52 4.25 13.26
N VAL A 114 8.31 3.11 13.91
CA VAL A 114 7.17 2.23 13.69
C VAL A 114 6.30 2.23 14.94
N VAL A 115 5.00 2.38 14.76
CA VAL A 115 4.00 2.41 15.82
C VAL A 115 2.84 1.47 15.53
N ASN A 116 2.14 1.06 16.57
CA ASN A 116 0.88 0.33 16.50
C ASN A 116 -0.30 1.30 16.62
N LEU A 117 -1.08 1.46 15.55
CA LEU A 117 -2.36 2.14 15.62
C LEU A 117 -3.41 1.12 16.07
N ARG A 118 -4.02 1.34 17.23
CA ARG A 118 -4.99 0.41 17.80
C ARG A 118 -6.21 0.23 16.92
N LYS A 119 -6.66 1.32 16.28
CA LYS A 119 -7.80 1.31 15.35
C LYS A 119 -7.62 2.32 14.24
N VAL A 120 -7.84 1.89 13.01
CA VAL A 120 -7.99 2.74 11.82
C VAL A 120 -9.37 2.46 11.23
N SER A 121 -10.19 3.50 11.06
CA SER A 121 -11.55 3.38 10.51
C SER A 121 -11.69 4.22 9.26
N ILE A 122 -11.89 3.60 8.11
CA ILE A 122 -12.24 4.29 6.87
C ILE A 122 -13.72 4.65 6.94
N ILE A 123 -14.07 5.92 6.74
CA ILE A 123 -15.43 6.41 6.87
C ILE A 123 -16.13 6.30 5.51
N ALA A 124 -17.20 5.51 5.46
CA ALA A 124 -18.00 5.27 4.27
C ALA A 124 -19.18 6.26 4.16
N ASN A 125 -19.94 6.13 3.07
CA ASN A 125 -21.26 6.76 2.99
C ASN A 125 -22.17 6.31 4.14
N ASP A 126 -23.14 7.16 4.48
CA ASP A 126 -24.18 6.87 5.48
C ASP A 126 -23.69 6.62 6.93
N GLY A 127 -22.42 6.91 7.21
CA GLY A 127 -21.83 6.83 8.54
C GLY A 127 -21.32 5.44 8.93
N GLU A 128 -21.36 4.47 8.01
CA GLU A 128 -20.70 3.18 8.17
C GLU A 128 -19.17 3.33 8.20
N THR A 129 -18.49 2.36 8.80
CA THR A 129 -17.03 2.37 8.93
C THR A 129 -16.43 1.02 8.60
N ILE A 130 -15.35 1.03 7.82
CA ILE A 130 -14.50 -0.14 7.61
C ILE A 130 -13.37 -0.07 8.62
N ASP A 131 -13.37 -0.99 9.58
CA ASP A 131 -12.46 -0.98 10.73
C ASP A 131 -11.29 -1.95 10.56
N CYS A 132 -10.09 -1.46 10.85
CA CYS A 132 -8.86 -2.25 10.93
C CYS A 132 -8.21 -2.04 12.31
N TYR A 133 -7.72 -3.11 12.93
CA TYR A 133 -7.17 -3.08 14.28
C TYR A 133 -5.69 -3.46 14.30
N ASN A 134 -4.94 -2.90 15.25
CA ASN A 134 -3.50 -3.18 15.43
C ASN A 134 -2.67 -2.97 14.14
N VAL A 135 -2.89 -1.84 13.48
CA VAL A 135 -2.24 -1.48 12.22
C VAL A 135 -0.81 -1.02 12.51
N ARG A 136 0.18 -1.68 11.89
CA ARG A 136 1.56 -1.21 11.92
C ARG A 136 1.70 -0.02 10.99
N ALA A 137 2.10 1.13 11.52
CA ALA A 137 2.27 2.35 10.75
C ALA A 137 3.68 2.94 10.97
N THR A 138 4.19 3.63 9.96
CA THR A 138 5.43 4.39 10.06
C THR A 138 5.14 5.85 10.39
N VAL A 139 6.02 6.49 11.15
CA VAL A 139 5.98 7.93 11.40
C VAL A 139 7.14 8.56 10.63
N SER A 140 6.79 9.43 9.69
CA SER A 140 7.77 10.19 8.92
C SER A 140 8.59 11.09 9.82
N ASN A 141 9.87 11.28 9.48
CA ASN A 141 10.70 12.31 10.09
C ASN A 141 10.35 13.74 9.61
N ASN A 142 9.47 13.87 8.61
CA ASN A 142 8.95 15.14 8.12
C ASN A 142 7.64 15.49 8.83
N ILE A 143 7.59 16.72 9.37
CA ILE A 143 6.42 17.27 10.06
C ILE A 143 5.24 17.48 9.10
N GLU A 144 5.51 17.83 7.85
CA GLU A 144 4.49 18.16 6.85
C GLU A 144 4.25 17.02 5.86
N ALA A 145 4.71 15.81 6.16
CA ALA A 145 4.43 14.66 5.31
C ALA A 145 2.92 14.43 5.21
N PRO A 146 2.37 14.14 4.02
CA PRO A 146 0.98 13.74 3.92
C PRO A 146 0.75 12.40 4.63
N MET A 147 -0.42 12.27 5.25
CA MET A 147 -0.89 11.01 5.81
C MET A 147 -1.25 10.05 4.67
N LEU A 148 -0.71 8.83 4.66
CA LEU A 148 -0.95 7.83 3.61
C LEU A 148 -1.68 6.62 4.18
N LEU A 149 -2.73 6.19 3.51
CA LEU A 149 -3.44 4.93 3.75
C LEU A 149 -2.92 3.89 2.74
N GLY A 150 -1.96 3.08 3.17
CA GLY A 150 -1.27 2.10 2.33
C GLY A 150 -1.82 0.68 2.43
N ASN A 151 -1.17 -0.23 1.71
CA ASN A 151 -1.63 -1.60 1.48
C ASN A 151 -1.78 -2.43 2.76
N GLU A 152 -1.01 -2.16 3.83
CA GLU A 152 -1.22 -2.76 5.16
C GLU A 152 -2.68 -2.70 5.64
N VAL A 153 -3.41 -1.62 5.33
CA VAL A 153 -4.84 -1.52 5.66
C VAL A 153 -5.71 -2.01 4.52
N LEU A 154 -5.39 -1.61 3.27
CA LEU A 154 -6.23 -1.92 2.11
C LEU A 154 -6.38 -3.43 1.87
N ASP A 155 -5.28 -4.17 2.00
CA ASP A 155 -5.25 -5.61 1.80
C ASP A 155 -5.85 -6.36 2.99
N GLU A 156 -5.89 -5.76 4.18
CA GLU A 156 -6.48 -6.37 5.37
C GLU A 156 -8.01 -6.32 5.30
N VAL A 157 -8.58 -5.15 4.96
CA VAL A 157 -10.02 -4.88 5.11
C VAL A 157 -10.89 -5.43 3.98
N ALA A 158 -10.33 -5.71 2.81
CA ALA A 158 -11.12 -6.08 1.62
C ALA A 158 -10.49 -7.22 0.81
N TYR A 159 -11.34 -7.98 0.12
CA TYR A 159 -10.90 -8.93 -0.92
C TYR A 159 -10.43 -8.19 -2.17
N ASP A 160 -11.15 -7.12 -2.53
CA ASP A 160 -10.84 -6.23 -3.63
C ASP A 160 -11.48 -4.85 -3.43
N TYR A 161 -11.05 -3.88 -4.23
CA TYR A 161 -11.64 -2.55 -4.29
C TYR A 161 -11.62 -2.00 -5.72
N THR A 162 -12.63 -1.19 -6.07
CA THR A 162 -12.74 -0.52 -7.38
C THR A 162 -12.87 0.98 -7.21
N ILE A 163 -12.16 1.75 -8.03
CA ILE A 163 -12.20 3.21 -8.02
C ILE A 163 -13.07 3.72 -9.17
N ASP A 164 -14.17 4.38 -8.83
CA ASP A 164 -15.02 5.09 -9.79
C ASP A 164 -14.63 6.58 -9.82
N ASN A 165 -14.00 7.00 -10.91
CA ASN A 165 -13.56 8.39 -11.08
C ASN A 165 -14.70 9.37 -11.40
N ALA A 166 -15.82 8.88 -11.96
CA ALA A 166 -16.97 9.70 -12.31
C ALA A 166 -17.83 9.97 -11.07
N ARG A 167 -18.07 8.94 -10.25
CA ARG A 167 -18.85 9.04 -9.00
C ARG A 167 -18.03 9.49 -7.80
N LYS A 168 -16.70 9.52 -7.90
CA LYS A 168 -15.79 9.87 -6.80
C LYS A 168 -15.94 8.97 -5.57
N VAL A 169 -16.07 7.67 -5.82
CA VAL A 169 -16.17 6.63 -4.78
C VAL A 169 -15.15 5.52 -4.98
N ILE A 170 -14.76 4.90 -3.88
CA ILE A 170 -14.03 3.63 -3.83
C ILE A 170 -15.00 2.59 -3.27
N SER A 171 -15.33 1.58 -4.05
CA SER A 171 -16.20 0.47 -3.62
C SER A 171 -15.31 -0.65 -3.10
N PHE A 172 -15.43 -0.98 -1.81
CA PHE A 172 -14.72 -2.08 -1.17
C PHE A 172 -15.63 -3.29 -1.07
N ASN A 173 -15.12 -4.45 -1.48
CA ASN A 173 -15.73 -5.74 -1.17
C ASN A 173 -15.06 -6.27 0.10
N VAL A 174 -15.66 -5.98 1.25
CA VAL A 174 -15.05 -6.22 2.57
C VAL A 174 -15.01 -7.71 2.94
N LYS A 175 -14.06 -8.08 3.80
CA LYS A 175 -13.88 -9.46 4.30
C LYS A 175 -14.80 -9.82 5.46
#